data_AF-I0EMW8-F1
#
_entry.id   AF-I0EMW8-F1
#
_cell.length_a   1.000
_cell.length_b   1.000
_cell.length_c   1.000
_cell.angle_alpha   90.00
_cell.angle_beta   90.00
_cell.angle_gamma   90.00
#
_symmetry.space_group_name_H-M   'P 1'
#
loop_
_entity.id
_entity.type
_entity.pdbx_description
1 polymer ?
#
loop_
_entity_poly.entity_id
_entity_poly.type
_entity_poly.pdbx_seq_one_letter_code
_entity_poly.pdbx_strand_id
1 'polypeptide(L)'
;MINLIEQEFLAHKEALEKSLQSLQVTLTQSVHLLIETLENQGKILICGNGGSASDAQHFAAELTGRYKLERKGLSAISLNTDTSALTAIANDYGYEEVFSRQLEAIGVQKDVLIGISTSGNSKNILKAYEKAKDLGVRTLSLVGRDGGQMKALSDITLIVPSNDTPRIQEIHILIIHILCDCIERHFANKN
;
A
#
# COMPACT_ATOMS: atom_id res chain seq x y z
N MET A 1 -28.24 18.64 4.02
CA MET A 1 -26.79 18.71 4.29
C MET A 1 -26.41 17.98 5.57
N ILE A 2 -26.97 18.34 6.73
CA ILE A 2 -26.68 17.64 8.02
C ILE A 2 -26.91 16.12 7.92
N ASN A 3 -28.04 15.68 7.37
CA ASN A 3 -28.33 14.24 7.19
C ASN A 3 -27.34 13.53 6.25
N LEU A 4 -26.80 14.22 5.23
CA LEU A 4 -25.80 13.64 4.33
C LEU A 4 -24.47 13.46 5.06
N ILE A 5 -24.05 14.46 5.83
CA ILE A 5 -22.81 14.38 6.63
C ILE A 5 -22.91 13.22 7.63
N GLU A 6 -24.03 13.09 8.33
CA GLU A 6 -24.27 11.97 9.25
C GLU A 6 -24.20 10.61 8.54
N GLN A 7 -24.77 10.51 7.33
CA GLN A 7 -24.69 9.28 6.52
C GLN A 7 -23.25 8.90 6.15
N GLU A 8 -22.39 9.86 5.82
CA GLU A 8 -20.97 9.59 5.53
C GLU A 8 -20.24 9.02 6.77
N PHE A 9 -20.50 9.57 7.96
CA PHE A 9 -19.94 9.04 9.22
C PHE A 9 -20.43 7.62 9.52
N LEU A 10 -21.73 7.36 9.32
CA LEU A 10 -22.31 6.04 9.54
C LEU A 10 -21.75 5.01 8.54
N ALA A 11 -21.57 5.40 7.27
CA ALA A 11 -20.96 4.54 6.26
C ALA A 11 -19.50 4.21 6.59
N HIS A 12 -18.72 5.18 7.08
CA HIS A 12 -17.36 4.93 7.58
C HIS A 12 -17.36 3.97 8.76
N LYS A 13 -18.24 4.20 9.74
CA LYS A 13 -18.37 3.33 10.92
C LYS A 13 -18.66 1.89 10.53
N GLU A 14 -19.58 1.66 9.59
CA GLU A 14 -19.90 0.31 9.10
C GLU A 14 -18.69 -0.35 8.42
N ALA A 15 -17.97 0.38 7.56
CA ALA A 15 -16.77 -0.13 6.92
C ALA A 15 -15.67 -0.48 7.94
N LEU A 16 -15.51 0.34 8.98
CA LEU A 16 -14.58 0.11 10.08
C LEU A 16 -14.92 -1.16 10.87
N GLU A 17 -16.17 -1.32 11.28
CA GLU A 17 -16.63 -2.48 12.05
C GLU A 17 -16.41 -3.78 11.28
N LYS A 18 -16.76 -3.81 9.99
CA LYS A 18 -16.54 -4.97 9.11
C LYS A 18 -15.05 -5.25 8.89
N SER A 19 -14.24 -4.20 8.75
CA SER A 19 -12.79 -4.33 8.57
C SER A 19 -12.12 -4.92 9.81
N LEU A 20 -12.50 -4.47 11.00
CA LEU A 20 -12.00 -4.99 12.27
C LEU A 20 -12.25 -6.51 12.40
N GLN A 21 -13.43 -6.97 11.99
CA GLN A 21 -13.81 -8.40 12.06
C GLN A 21 -13.06 -9.29 11.05
N SER A 22 -12.63 -8.73 9.91
CA SER A 22 -12.13 -9.52 8.78
C SER A 22 -10.63 -9.39 8.53
N LEU A 23 -10.00 -8.29 8.91
CA LEU A 23 -8.62 -7.99 8.52
C LEU A 23 -7.57 -8.38 9.56
N GLN A 24 -7.95 -8.70 10.80
CA GLN A 24 -6.98 -8.84 11.90
C GLN A 24 -5.83 -9.82 11.57
N VAL A 25 -6.15 -11.02 11.10
CA VAL A 25 -5.14 -12.05 10.78
C VAL A 25 -4.23 -11.60 9.64
N THR A 26 -4.81 -11.13 8.54
CA THR A 26 -4.06 -10.70 7.35
C THR A 26 -3.23 -9.46 7.62
N LEU A 27 -3.71 -8.56 8.49
CA LEU A 27 -2.99 -7.36 8.92
C LEU A 27 -1.78 -7.75 9.76
N THR A 28 -1.91 -8.70 10.69
CA THR A 28 -0.77 -9.26 11.43
C THR A 28 0.27 -9.89 10.50
N GLN A 29 -0.16 -10.67 9.51
CA GLN A 29 0.75 -11.23 8.50
C GLN A 29 1.48 -10.14 7.71
N SER A 30 0.77 -9.07 7.37
CA SER A 30 1.35 -7.90 6.68
C SER A 30 2.41 -7.22 7.54
N VAL A 31 2.14 -6.98 8.82
CA VAL A 31 3.13 -6.42 9.77
C VAL A 31 4.39 -7.27 9.81
N HIS A 32 4.26 -8.59 9.93
CA HIS A 32 5.42 -9.50 9.96
C HIS A 32 6.24 -9.44 8.67
N LEU A 33 5.58 -9.48 7.49
CA LEU A 33 6.25 -9.37 6.20
C LEU A 33 7.05 -8.07 6.08
N LEU A 34 6.46 -6.93 6.48
CA LEU A 34 7.11 -5.62 6.35
C LEU A 34 8.27 -5.47 7.34
N ILE A 35 8.13 -5.97 8.57
CA ILE A 35 9.23 -6.00 9.55
C ILE A 35 10.38 -6.86 9.02
N GLU A 36 10.09 -8.09 8.59
CA GLU A 36 11.11 -9.01 8.06
C GLU A 36 11.85 -8.42 6.86
N THR A 37 11.11 -7.78 5.95
CA THR A 37 11.68 -7.08 4.79
C THR A 37 12.71 -6.04 5.23
N LEU A 38 12.36 -5.19 6.19
CA LEU A 38 13.22 -4.12 6.68
C LEU A 38 14.41 -4.65 7.49
N GLU A 39 14.22 -5.69 8.30
CA GLU A 39 15.31 -6.35 9.04
C GLU A 39 16.35 -6.97 8.12
N ASN A 40 15.90 -7.54 7.00
CA ASN A 40 16.76 -8.09 5.95
C ASN A 40 17.34 -7.02 5.01
N GLN A 41 17.30 -5.74 5.42
CA GLN A 41 17.79 -4.58 4.66
C GLN A 41 17.13 -4.45 3.28
N GLY A 42 15.93 -4.99 3.10
CA GLY A 42 15.07 -4.74 1.96
C GLY A 42 14.39 -3.38 2.08
N LYS A 43 13.67 -2.98 1.02
CA LYS A 43 12.87 -1.76 1.00
C LYS A 43 11.41 -2.03 0.70
N ILE A 44 10.57 -1.12 1.18
CA ILE A 44 9.14 -1.10 0.91
C ILE A 44 8.88 -0.16 -0.27
N LEU A 45 8.49 -0.71 -1.42
CA LEU A 45 8.14 0.03 -2.62
C LEU A 45 6.62 0.15 -2.69
N ILE A 46 6.07 1.35 -2.91
CA ILE A 46 4.62 1.58 -2.77
C ILE A 46 4.09 2.29 -4.02
N CYS A 47 2.95 1.85 -4.54
CA CYS A 47 2.29 2.48 -5.68
C CYS A 47 0.76 2.52 -5.53
N GLY A 48 0.13 3.55 -6.07
CA GLY A 48 -1.32 3.71 -6.10
C GLY A 48 -1.78 4.75 -7.13
N ASN A 49 -3.08 4.92 -7.33
CA ASN A 49 -3.64 5.94 -8.24
C ASN A 49 -4.55 6.92 -7.50
N GLY A 50 -4.54 8.20 -7.89
CA GLY A 50 -5.42 9.23 -7.30
C GLY A 50 -5.20 9.38 -5.79
N GLY A 51 -6.28 9.30 -4.99
CA GLY A 51 -6.16 9.32 -3.52
C GLY A 51 -5.22 8.23 -2.98
N SER A 52 -5.21 7.06 -3.60
CA SER A 52 -4.29 5.97 -3.22
C SER A 52 -2.81 6.28 -3.55
N ALA A 53 -2.53 7.20 -4.48
CA ALA A 53 -1.17 7.71 -4.68
C ALA A 53 -0.75 8.63 -3.51
N SER A 54 -1.69 9.39 -2.94
CA SER A 54 -1.47 10.17 -1.72
C SER A 54 -1.16 9.25 -0.54
N ASP A 55 -1.90 8.16 -0.39
CA ASP A 55 -1.66 7.16 0.66
C ASP A 55 -0.29 6.48 0.48
N ALA A 56 0.13 6.22 -0.77
CA ALA A 56 1.43 5.64 -1.07
C ALA A 56 2.59 6.54 -0.64
N GLN A 57 2.55 7.83 -0.97
CA GLN A 57 3.57 8.78 -0.50
C GLN A 57 3.48 9.05 1.01
N HIS A 58 2.28 9.04 1.61
CA HIS A 58 2.10 9.17 3.05
C HIS A 58 2.81 8.04 3.77
N PHE A 59 2.57 6.80 3.37
CA PHE A 59 3.19 5.63 3.98
C PHE A 59 4.72 5.66 3.85
N ALA A 60 5.25 5.98 2.66
CA ALA A 60 6.69 6.11 2.48
C ALA A 60 7.30 7.22 3.37
N ALA A 61 6.61 8.35 3.55
CA ALA A 61 7.07 9.46 4.38
C ALA A 61 7.12 9.08 5.87
N GLU A 62 6.09 8.40 6.38
CA GLU A 62 6.05 7.95 7.78
C GLU A 62 7.17 6.97 8.12
N LEU A 63 7.55 6.11 7.17
CA LEU A 63 8.65 5.16 7.34
C LEU A 63 10.03 5.83 7.26
N THR A 64 10.25 6.71 6.28
CA THR A 64 11.55 7.36 6.06
C THR A 64 11.87 8.44 7.10
N GLY A 65 10.85 9.19 7.53
CA GLY A 65 10.93 10.11 8.67
C GLY A 65 10.72 9.38 9.99
N ARG A 66 9.56 9.58 10.61
CA ARG A 66 9.06 8.87 11.79
C ARG A 66 7.53 9.00 11.85
N TYR A 67 6.85 8.09 12.55
CA TYR A 67 5.41 8.16 12.79
C TYR A 67 5.09 8.80 14.15
N LYS A 68 5.42 8.15 15.27
CA LYS A 68 5.20 8.66 16.64
C LYS A 68 6.46 8.64 17.49
N LEU A 69 7.21 7.54 17.44
CA LEU A 69 8.42 7.30 18.23
C LEU A 69 9.68 7.73 17.48
N GLU A 70 10.71 8.14 18.22
CA GLU A 70 12.02 8.41 17.63
C GLU A 70 12.73 7.10 17.29
N ARG A 71 13.23 6.99 16.06
CA ARG A 71 14.00 5.86 15.54
C ARG A 71 14.77 6.28 14.30
N LYS A 72 15.71 5.46 13.85
CA LYS A 72 16.36 5.63 12.53
C LYS A 72 15.32 5.55 11.40
N GLY A 73 15.59 6.25 10.29
CA GLY A 73 14.76 6.16 9.08
C GLY A 73 14.70 4.73 8.53
N LEU A 74 13.53 4.32 8.05
CA LEU A 74 13.29 3.01 7.43
C LEU A 74 13.19 3.15 5.90
N SER A 75 13.67 2.14 5.19
CA SER A 75 13.79 2.19 3.73
C SER A 75 12.43 1.99 3.04
N ALA A 76 11.84 3.07 2.54
CA ALA A 76 10.60 3.05 1.78
C ALA A 76 10.60 4.09 0.65
N ILE A 77 9.99 3.75 -0.49
CA ILE A 77 9.91 4.62 -1.67
C ILE A 77 8.50 4.53 -2.25
N SER A 78 7.88 5.68 -2.48
CA SER A 78 6.66 5.78 -3.29
C SER A 78 7.05 5.93 -4.76
N LEU A 79 6.51 5.07 -5.63
CA LEU A 79 6.70 5.12 -7.08
C LEU A 79 5.83 6.21 -7.76
N ASN A 80 5.14 7.03 -6.96
CA ASN A 80 4.22 8.06 -7.41
C ASN A 80 4.84 9.47 -7.49
N THR A 81 6.05 9.68 -6.98
CA THR A 81 6.56 11.02 -6.68
C THR A 81 7.52 11.58 -7.72
N ASP A 82 8.27 10.73 -8.43
CA ASP A 82 9.13 11.18 -9.52
C ASP A 82 8.29 11.52 -10.76
N THR A 83 7.90 12.78 -10.85
CA THR A 83 7.09 13.28 -11.96
C THR A 83 7.79 13.16 -13.30
N SER A 84 9.13 13.21 -13.34
CA SER A 84 9.90 13.04 -14.57
C SER A 84 9.83 11.58 -15.04
N ALA A 85 10.02 10.62 -14.12
CA ALA A 85 9.86 9.20 -14.44
C ALA A 85 8.43 8.88 -14.89
N LEU A 86 7.42 9.33 -14.13
CA LEU A 86 6.01 9.07 -14.45
C LEU A 86 5.64 9.60 -15.84
N THR A 87 6.03 10.83 -16.17
CA THR A 87 5.66 11.46 -17.45
C THR A 87 6.45 10.88 -18.61
N ALA A 88 7.75 10.62 -18.45
CA ALA A 88 8.57 10.00 -19.49
C ALA A 88 8.10 8.58 -19.80
N ILE A 89 7.91 7.74 -18.78
CA ILE A 89 7.46 6.35 -18.98
C ILE A 89 6.06 6.31 -19.60
N ALA A 90 5.14 7.14 -19.11
CA ALA A 90 3.78 7.21 -19.66
C ALA A 90 3.78 7.63 -21.14
N ASN A 91 4.63 8.60 -21.51
CA ASN A 91 4.75 9.08 -22.89
C ASN A 91 5.39 8.02 -23.81
N ASP A 92 6.44 7.36 -23.34
CA ASP A 92 7.29 6.52 -24.19
C ASP A 92 6.79 5.06 -24.27
N TYR A 93 6.15 4.56 -23.22
CA TYR A 93 5.72 3.15 -23.10
C TYR A 93 4.24 2.96 -22.79
N GLY A 94 3.53 4.00 -22.37
CA GLY A 94 2.13 3.93 -21.92
C GLY A 94 1.99 4.04 -20.41
N TYR A 95 0.85 4.57 -19.95
CA TYR A 95 0.61 4.83 -18.53
C TYR A 95 0.51 3.54 -17.69
N GLU A 96 0.18 2.42 -18.31
CA GLU A 96 0.21 1.09 -17.70
C GLU A 96 1.62 0.63 -17.28
N GLU A 97 2.69 1.21 -17.83
CA GLU A 97 4.06 0.78 -17.52
C GLU A 97 4.74 1.64 -16.43
N VAL A 98 4.07 2.68 -15.93
CA VAL A 98 4.70 3.69 -15.05
C VAL A 98 5.28 3.12 -13.76
N PHE A 99 4.68 2.07 -13.20
CA PHE A 99 5.16 1.45 -11.97
C PHE A 99 6.05 0.23 -12.23
N SER A 100 5.73 -0.59 -13.24
CA SER A 100 6.52 -1.76 -13.62
C SER A 100 7.94 -1.36 -14.04
N ARG A 101 8.11 -0.28 -14.80
CA ARG A 101 9.43 0.21 -15.24
C ARG A 101 10.29 0.72 -14.08
N GLN A 102 9.69 1.45 -13.15
CA GLN A 102 10.42 1.89 -11.95
C GLN A 102 10.82 0.68 -11.10
N LEU A 103 9.89 -0.28 -10.90
CA LEU A 103 10.17 -1.50 -10.15
C LEU A 103 11.26 -2.35 -10.80
N GLU A 104 11.25 -2.49 -12.13
CA GLU A 104 12.31 -3.16 -12.89
C GLU A 104 13.70 -2.55 -12.61
N ALA A 105 13.78 -1.23 -12.48
CA ALA A 105 15.04 -0.55 -12.25
C ALA A 105 15.58 -0.65 -10.81
N ILE A 106 14.69 -0.62 -9.80
CA ILE A 106 15.11 -0.47 -8.40
C ILE A 106 14.74 -1.65 -7.50
N GLY A 107 13.78 -2.48 -7.90
CA GLY A 107 13.29 -3.62 -7.11
C GLY A 107 14.26 -4.79 -7.10
N VAL A 108 14.45 -5.41 -5.93
CA VAL A 108 15.25 -6.62 -5.76
C VAL A 108 14.51 -7.65 -4.90
N GLN A 109 14.89 -8.93 -5.00
CA GLN A 109 14.20 -10.07 -4.36
C GLN A 109 13.90 -9.91 -2.85
N LYS A 110 14.74 -9.15 -2.12
CA LYS A 110 14.56 -8.89 -0.68
C LYS A 110 13.54 -7.80 -0.36
N ASP A 111 12.98 -7.14 -1.36
CA ASP A 111 12.03 -6.04 -1.21
C ASP A 111 10.59 -6.56 -1.16
N VAL A 112 9.68 -5.64 -0.82
CA VAL A 112 8.24 -5.82 -0.96
C VAL A 112 7.63 -4.69 -1.78
N LEU A 113 6.77 -5.05 -2.73
CA LEU A 113 5.91 -4.12 -3.44
C LEU A 113 4.52 -4.07 -2.76
N ILE A 114 4.08 -2.86 -2.41
CA ILE A 114 2.75 -2.58 -1.93
C ILE A 114 1.95 -1.87 -3.03
N GLY A 115 0.78 -2.43 -3.36
CA GLY A 115 -0.14 -1.84 -4.34
C GLY A 115 -1.42 -1.38 -3.66
N ILE A 116 -1.79 -0.12 -3.81
CA ILE A 116 -2.99 0.47 -3.23
C ILE A 116 -4.01 0.77 -4.35
N SER A 117 -5.11 0.04 -4.35
CA SER A 117 -6.12 0.11 -5.42
C SER A 117 -7.50 -0.24 -4.89
N THR A 118 -8.40 0.73 -4.79
CA THR A 118 -9.76 0.46 -4.27
C THR A 118 -10.55 -0.58 -5.07
N SER A 119 -10.22 -0.76 -6.35
CA SER A 119 -10.85 -1.76 -7.23
C SER A 119 -10.07 -3.06 -7.40
N GLY A 120 -8.76 -3.08 -7.09
CA GLY A 120 -7.89 -4.21 -7.42
C GLY A 120 -7.66 -4.46 -8.93
N ASN A 121 -8.07 -3.53 -9.81
CA ASN A 121 -8.07 -3.74 -11.27
C ASN A 121 -7.31 -2.68 -12.09
N SER A 122 -6.52 -1.83 -11.42
CA SER A 122 -5.74 -0.79 -12.09
C SER A 122 -4.61 -1.41 -12.91
N LYS A 123 -4.65 -1.27 -14.25
CA LYS A 123 -3.68 -1.90 -15.17
C LYS A 123 -2.21 -1.61 -14.82
N ASN A 124 -1.91 -0.36 -14.45
CA ASN A 124 -0.55 0.04 -14.09
C ASN A 124 -0.01 -0.65 -12.82
N ILE A 125 -0.88 -0.93 -11.85
CA ILE A 125 -0.52 -1.68 -10.64
C ILE A 125 -0.43 -3.18 -10.97
N LEU A 126 -1.34 -3.71 -11.78
CA LEU A 126 -1.27 -5.12 -12.23
C LEU A 126 0.04 -5.42 -12.97
N LYS A 127 0.49 -4.51 -13.84
CA LYS A 127 1.79 -4.59 -14.50
C LYS A 127 2.97 -4.59 -13.52
N ALA A 128 2.89 -3.78 -12.46
CA ALA A 128 3.89 -3.80 -11.40
C ALA A 128 3.92 -5.14 -10.66
N TYR A 129 2.77 -5.80 -10.47
CA TYR A 129 2.69 -7.11 -9.81
C TYR A 129 3.21 -8.24 -10.70
N GLU A 130 2.92 -8.20 -11.99
CA GLU A 130 3.55 -9.08 -12.99
C GLU A 130 5.08 -8.95 -12.91
N LYS A 131 5.59 -7.70 -12.91
CA LYS A 131 7.03 -7.44 -12.80
C LYS A 131 7.61 -7.86 -11.44
N ALA A 132 6.90 -7.66 -10.34
CA ALA A 132 7.34 -8.09 -9.01
C ALA A 132 7.58 -9.59 -8.97
N LYS A 133 6.66 -10.37 -9.56
CA LYS A 133 6.79 -11.81 -9.69
C LYS A 133 8.03 -12.22 -10.48
N ASP A 134 8.29 -11.57 -11.62
CA ASP A 134 9.49 -11.82 -12.43
C ASP A 134 10.79 -11.58 -11.65
N LEU A 135 10.80 -10.57 -10.77
CA LEU A 135 11.96 -10.19 -9.96
C LEU A 135 12.08 -10.98 -8.64
N GLY A 136 11.09 -11.81 -8.31
CA GLY A 136 10.99 -12.47 -7.01
C GLY A 136 10.73 -11.50 -5.84
N VAL A 137 10.21 -10.30 -6.11
CA VAL A 137 9.81 -9.31 -5.11
C VAL A 137 8.48 -9.73 -4.50
N ARG A 138 8.40 -9.74 -3.15
CA ARG A 138 7.17 -10.08 -2.43
C ARG A 138 6.09 -9.01 -2.64
N THR A 139 4.82 -9.37 -2.55
CA THR A 139 3.71 -8.45 -2.87
C THR A 139 2.64 -8.38 -1.77
N LEU A 140 2.18 -7.16 -1.49
CA LEU A 140 1.09 -6.87 -0.54
C LEU A 140 0.10 -5.87 -1.13
N SER A 141 -1.18 -6.26 -1.20
CA SER A 141 -2.24 -5.42 -1.76
C SER A 141 -3.13 -4.81 -0.69
N LEU A 142 -3.42 -3.51 -0.82
CA LEU A 142 -4.51 -2.81 -0.14
C LEU A 142 -5.62 -2.56 -1.17
N VAL A 143 -6.72 -3.28 -1.04
CA VAL A 143 -7.84 -3.24 -2.01
C VAL A 143 -9.18 -3.14 -1.30
N GLY A 144 -10.26 -2.95 -2.07
CA GLY A 144 -11.62 -3.09 -1.58
C GLY A 144 -12.44 -4.00 -2.50
N ARG A 145 -13.77 -3.95 -2.39
CA ARG A 145 -14.70 -4.76 -3.18
C ARG A 145 -14.42 -6.26 -3.01
N ASP A 146 -14.24 -6.97 -4.11
CA ASP A 146 -13.89 -8.39 -4.17
C ASP A 146 -12.37 -8.63 -4.24
N GLY A 147 -11.58 -7.56 -4.25
CA GLY A 147 -10.12 -7.57 -4.40
C GLY A 147 -9.60 -7.55 -5.84
N GLY A 148 -10.49 -7.63 -6.84
CA GLY A 148 -10.14 -7.60 -8.25
C GLY A 148 -9.07 -8.63 -8.67
N GLN A 149 -8.36 -8.33 -9.75
CA GLN A 149 -7.27 -9.17 -10.26
C GLN A 149 -6.06 -9.19 -9.32
N MET A 150 -5.83 -8.12 -8.55
CA MET A 150 -4.73 -8.04 -7.59
C MET A 150 -4.79 -9.15 -6.53
N LYS A 151 -5.99 -9.60 -6.12
CA LYS A 151 -6.14 -10.70 -5.15
C LYS A 151 -5.42 -11.98 -5.56
N ALA A 152 -5.40 -12.30 -6.85
CA ALA A 152 -4.74 -13.52 -7.37
C ALA A 152 -3.25 -13.33 -7.63
N LEU A 153 -2.79 -12.08 -7.72
CA LEU A 153 -1.39 -11.74 -8.02
C LEU A 153 -0.57 -11.43 -6.76
N SER A 154 -1.22 -11.26 -5.60
CA SER A 154 -0.56 -10.85 -4.36
C SER A 154 -0.21 -12.03 -3.47
N ASP A 155 0.90 -11.94 -2.74
CA ASP A 155 1.18 -12.88 -1.65
C ASP A 155 0.24 -12.66 -0.47
N ILE A 156 -0.06 -11.38 -0.16
CA ILE A 156 -1.00 -10.99 0.90
C ILE A 156 -1.97 -9.95 0.33
N THR A 157 -3.27 -10.09 0.60
CA THR A 157 -4.31 -9.15 0.17
C THR A 157 -5.17 -8.69 1.33
N LEU A 158 -5.09 -7.41 1.67
CA LEU A 158 -5.98 -6.73 2.61
C LEU A 158 -7.19 -6.18 1.85
N ILE A 159 -8.32 -6.90 1.91
CA ILE A 159 -9.56 -6.54 1.23
C ILE A 159 -10.48 -5.80 2.20
N VAL A 160 -10.62 -4.49 2.03
CA VAL A 160 -11.62 -3.71 2.77
C VAL A 160 -13.02 -4.14 2.33
N PRO A 161 -13.90 -4.60 3.26
CA PRO A 161 -15.25 -5.10 2.97
C PRO A 161 -16.24 -3.95 2.69
N SER A 162 -15.95 -3.15 1.67
CA SER A 162 -16.79 -2.07 1.16
C SER A 162 -16.70 -2.01 -0.36
N ASN A 163 -17.78 -1.55 -1.00
CA ASN A 163 -17.80 -1.25 -2.43
C ASN A 163 -17.64 0.25 -2.73
N ASP A 164 -17.65 1.08 -1.69
CA ASP A 164 -17.60 2.54 -1.79
C ASP A 164 -16.16 3.06 -1.72
N THR A 165 -15.70 3.70 -2.80
CA THR A 165 -14.29 4.10 -2.98
C THR A 165 -13.77 5.02 -1.88
N PRO A 166 -14.45 6.11 -1.47
CA PRO A 166 -14.07 6.91 -0.32
C PRO A 166 -13.92 6.10 0.98
N ARG A 167 -14.87 5.21 1.30
CA ARG A 167 -14.78 4.35 2.49
C ARG A 167 -13.58 3.42 2.43
N ILE A 168 -13.30 2.87 1.25
CA ILE A 168 -12.13 2.02 1.06
C ILE A 168 -10.83 2.82 1.31
N GLN A 169 -10.73 4.05 0.81
CA GLN A 169 -9.57 4.92 1.04
C GLN A 169 -9.40 5.31 2.51
N GLU A 170 -10.49 5.65 3.19
CA GLU A 170 -10.48 5.96 4.63
C GLU A 170 -10.01 4.77 5.48
N ILE A 171 -10.37 3.54 5.10
CA ILE A 171 -9.85 2.34 5.77
C ILE A 171 -8.41 2.06 5.35
N HIS A 172 -8.00 2.32 4.10
CA HIS A 172 -6.60 2.17 3.66
C HIS A 172 -5.65 3.04 4.47
N ILE A 173 -6.00 4.33 4.70
CA ILE A 173 -5.14 5.20 5.52
C ILE A 173 -5.08 4.74 6.98
N LEU A 174 -6.19 4.23 7.54
CA LEU A 174 -6.19 3.61 8.87
C LEU A 174 -5.28 2.38 8.93
N ILE A 175 -5.36 1.49 7.95
CA ILE A 175 -4.48 0.31 7.82
C ILE A 175 -3.02 0.76 7.78
N ILE A 176 -2.69 1.78 6.98
CA ILE A 176 -1.34 2.33 6.88
C ILE A 176 -0.86 2.83 8.25
N HIS A 177 -1.68 3.58 8.98
CA HIS A 177 -1.33 4.05 10.33
C HIS A 177 -1.09 2.90 11.31
N ILE A 178 -1.87 1.82 11.24
CA ILE A 178 -1.66 0.62 12.06
C ILE A 178 -0.33 -0.06 11.69
N LEU A 179 -0.05 -0.24 10.39
CA LEU A 179 1.22 -0.80 9.91
C LEU A 179 2.41 0.04 10.40
N CYS A 180 2.34 1.37 10.27
CA CYS A 180 3.34 2.28 10.77
C CYS A 180 3.56 2.15 12.29
N ASP A 181 2.50 2.13 13.10
CA ASP A 181 2.60 2.00 14.56
C ASP A 181 3.29 0.67 14.96
N CYS A 182 2.88 -0.43 14.33
CA CYS A 182 3.44 -1.75 14.61
C CYS A 182 4.92 -1.85 14.20
N ILE A 183 5.26 -1.41 12.98
CA ILE A 183 6.65 -1.39 12.49
C ILE A 183 7.50 -0.49 13.40
N GLU A 184 7.01 0.70 13.73
CA GLU A 184 7.76 1.66 14.52
C GLU A 184 8.07 1.15 15.93
N ARG A 185 7.09 0.56 16.63
CA ARG A 185 7.32 -0.06 17.95
C ARG A 185 8.39 -1.15 17.89
N HIS A 186 8.44 -1.93 16.80
CA HIS A 186 9.45 -2.95 16.62
C HIS A 186 10.86 -2.37 16.50
N PHE A 187 11.04 -1.32 15.69
CA PHE A 187 12.36 -0.71 15.44
C PHE A 187 12.79 0.29 16.51
N ALA A 188 11.87 0.94 17.22
CA ALA A 188 12.17 1.84 18.32
C ALA A 188 12.66 1.07 19.56
N ASN A 189 12.08 -0.10 19.87
CA ASN A 189 12.46 -0.94 21.00
C ASN A 189 13.83 -1.64 20.85
N LYS A 190 14.46 -1.53 19.67
CA LYS A 190 15.77 -2.12 19.37
C LYS A 190 16.93 -1.13 19.45
N ASN A 191 16.65 0.16 19.69
CA ASN A 191 17.66 1.18 19.98
C ASN A 191 17.83 1.35 21.49
#